data_AF-A0A835HMN3-F1
#
_entry.id   AF-A0A835HMN3-F1
#
_cell.length_a   1.000
_cell.length_b   1.000
_cell.length_c   1.000
_cell.angle_alpha   90.00
_cell.angle_beta   90.00
_cell.angle_gamma   90.00
#
_symmetry.space_group_name_H-M   'P 1'
#
loop_
_entity.id
_entity.type
_entity.pdbx_description
1 polymer ?
#
loop_
_entity_poly.entity_id
_entity_poly.type
_entity_poly.pdbx_seq_one_letter_code
_entity_poly.pdbx_strand_id
1 'polypeptide(L)'
;MPLVQYGLAIEASLSAEKAYRYTTVPVSMILFEDCTFDWLYWPQARQPYDSDTIDYIRSLDAEEDIALLKFYGWDLPLQCARTLRISTMLLKKGAARGLTPFTIGSIMCRETLKKESIIEEIVCEAEDSVLPGASETAFLESISQIMDRRLNEFT
;
A
#
# COMPACT_ATOMS: atom_id res chain seq x y z
N MET A 1 41.78 -4.17 31.68
CA MET A 1 41.32 -4.97 30.53
C MET A 1 39.78 -5.24 30.44
N PRO A 2 38.85 -4.44 30.99
CA PRO A 2 37.41 -4.63 30.70
C PRO A 2 36.84 -3.68 29.62
N LEU A 3 37.45 -2.52 29.39
CA LEU A 3 36.87 -1.45 28.56
C LEU A 3 36.78 -1.80 27.06
N VAL A 4 37.71 -2.61 26.54
CA VAL A 4 37.72 -3.03 25.13
C VAL A 4 36.53 -3.97 24.83
N GLN A 5 36.13 -4.78 25.80
CA GLN A 5 35.05 -5.75 25.63
C GLN A 5 33.66 -5.10 25.63
N TYR A 6 33.49 -4.00 26.37
CA TYR A 6 32.28 -3.16 26.29
C TYR A 6 32.18 -2.41 24.96
N GLY A 7 33.31 -1.92 24.42
CA GLY A 7 33.33 -1.26 23.10
C GLY A 7 32.88 -2.19 21.98
N LEU A 8 33.39 -3.43 21.96
CA LEU A 8 33.00 -4.45 20.99
C LEU A 8 31.53 -4.90 21.16
N ALA A 9 31.02 -4.98 22.39
CA ALA A 9 29.62 -5.31 22.64
C ALA A 9 28.66 -4.19 22.19
N ILE A 10 29.06 -2.93 22.35
CA ILE A 10 28.30 -1.76 21.88
C ILE A 10 28.32 -1.69 20.35
N GLU A 11 29.47 -1.90 19.70
CA GLU A 11 29.56 -1.96 18.23
C GLU A 11 28.77 -3.13 17.64
N ALA A 12 28.81 -4.31 18.27
CA ALA A 12 28.00 -5.45 17.86
C ALA A 12 26.50 -5.19 18.03
N SER A 13 26.09 -4.49 19.09
CA SER A 13 24.69 -4.10 19.32
C SER A 13 24.22 -3.04 18.32
N LEU A 14 25.03 -2.01 18.05
CA LEU A 14 24.76 -0.99 17.02
C LEU A 14 24.75 -1.58 15.60
N SER A 15 25.61 -2.57 15.33
CA SER A 15 25.66 -3.29 14.06
C SER A 15 24.47 -4.23 13.91
N ALA A 16 24.04 -4.89 14.99
CA ALA A 16 22.83 -5.71 15.02
C ALA A 16 21.55 -4.85 14.90
N GLU A 17 21.51 -3.67 15.52
CA GLU A 17 20.39 -2.72 15.42
C GLU A 17 20.33 -2.04 14.03
N LYS A 18 21.48 -1.73 13.43
CA LYS A 18 21.56 -1.36 12.01
C LYS A 18 21.13 -2.51 11.11
N ALA A 19 21.63 -3.72 11.33
CA ALA A 19 21.24 -4.89 10.56
C ALA A 19 19.75 -5.18 10.72
N TYR A 20 19.15 -5.00 11.89
CA TYR A 20 17.71 -5.15 12.15
C TYR A 20 16.88 -4.11 11.37
N ARG A 21 17.38 -2.87 11.25
CA ARG A 21 16.84 -1.85 10.33
C ARG A 21 17.01 -2.18 8.84
N TYR A 22 17.91 -3.09 8.48
CA TYR A 22 18.12 -3.55 7.10
C TYR A 22 17.50 -4.94 6.81
N THR A 23 17.07 -5.69 7.82
CA THR A 23 16.47 -7.05 7.67
C THR A 23 14.97 -7.08 7.92
N THR A 24 14.38 -6.01 8.41
CA THR A 24 12.95 -5.74 8.21
C THR A 24 12.85 -5.07 6.85
N VAL A 25 12.21 -5.74 5.88
CA VAL A 25 11.96 -5.15 4.56
C VAL A 25 11.24 -3.83 4.83
N PRO A 26 11.84 -2.67 4.56
CA PRO A 26 11.21 -1.44 4.99
C PRO A 26 9.91 -1.27 4.20
N VAL A 27 8.86 -0.87 4.91
CA VAL A 27 7.58 -0.36 4.41
C VAL A 27 7.76 0.61 3.22
N SER A 28 8.96 1.20 3.08
CA SER A 28 9.42 2.04 1.97
C SER A 28 9.50 1.38 0.59
N MET A 29 9.06 0.12 0.39
CA MET A 29 9.03 -0.50 -0.94
C MET A 29 7.65 -0.53 -1.58
N ILE A 30 6.70 0.26 -1.08
CA ILE A 30 5.46 0.58 -1.79
C ILE A 30 5.42 2.07 -2.11
N LEU A 31 5.08 2.41 -3.36
CA LEU A 31 5.19 3.75 -3.94
C LEU A 31 4.09 4.74 -3.45
N PHE A 32 3.52 4.54 -2.25
CA PHE A 32 2.48 5.44 -1.72
C PHE A 32 3.05 6.63 -0.93
N GLU A 33 4.28 6.52 -0.44
CA GLU A 33 4.94 7.51 0.44
C GLU A 33 4.94 8.95 -0.13
N ASP A 34 4.99 9.10 -1.45
CA ASP A 34 5.05 10.41 -2.14
C ASP A 34 3.80 10.75 -2.98
N CYS A 35 2.70 10.01 -2.86
CA CYS A 35 1.50 10.28 -3.65
C CYS A 35 0.77 11.52 -3.15
N THR A 36 0.74 12.59 -3.96
CA THR A 36 -0.16 13.75 -3.77
C THR A 36 -1.04 13.92 -5.01
N PHE A 37 -2.34 14.04 -4.81
CA PHE A 37 -3.31 14.22 -5.88
C PHE A 37 -3.92 15.62 -5.83
N ASP A 38 -3.51 16.52 -6.73
CA ASP A 38 -4.01 17.91 -6.75
C ASP A 38 -5.54 18.00 -6.93
N TRP A 39 -6.12 17.04 -7.65
CA TRP A 39 -7.56 16.99 -7.87
C TRP A 39 -8.36 16.69 -6.59
N LEU A 40 -7.73 16.23 -5.50
CA LEU A 40 -8.40 16.06 -4.20
C LEU A 40 -8.94 17.38 -3.65
N TYR A 41 -8.31 18.51 -4.00
CA TYR A 41 -8.76 19.82 -3.56
C TYR A 41 -9.92 20.37 -4.40
N TRP A 42 -10.28 19.71 -5.51
CA TRP A 42 -11.37 20.15 -6.37
C TRP A 42 -12.73 19.74 -5.78
N PRO A 43 -13.75 20.62 -5.84
CA PRO A 43 -15.10 20.28 -5.37
C PRO A 43 -15.68 19.00 -6.00
N GLN A 44 -15.30 18.70 -7.24
CA GLN A 44 -15.71 17.53 -8.01
C GLN A 44 -15.29 16.21 -7.36
N ALA A 45 -14.15 16.16 -6.68
CA ALA A 45 -13.68 14.95 -6.02
C ALA A 45 -14.61 14.52 -4.87
N ARG A 46 -15.44 15.43 -4.34
CA ARG A 46 -16.41 15.15 -3.27
C ARG A 46 -17.75 14.66 -3.79
N GLN A 47 -17.94 14.59 -5.11
CA GLN A 47 -19.16 14.03 -5.69
C GLN A 47 -19.03 12.51 -5.80
N PRO A 48 -20.10 11.74 -5.54
CA PRO A 48 -20.09 10.31 -5.80
C PRO A 48 -19.92 10.03 -7.29
N TYR A 49 -19.39 8.86 -7.61
CA TYR A 49 -19.34 8.37 -8.99
C TYR A 49 -20.77 8.12 -9.52
N ASP A 50 -20.97 8.33 -10.81
CA ASP A 50 -22.18 7.90 -11.51
C ASP A 50 -22.17 6.37 -11.75
N SER A 51 -23.32 5.83 -12.17
CA SER A 51 -23.50 4.38 -12.38
C SER A 51 -22.53 3.83 -13.41
N ASP A 52 -22.34 4.55 -14.51
CA ASP A 52 -21.52 4.11 -15.64
C ASP A 52 -20.05 4.03 -15.22
N THR A 53 -19.59 5.00 -14.43
CA THR A 53 -18.25 5.02 -13.84
C THR A 53 -18.07 3.90 -12.82
N ILE A 54 -19.08 3.61 -11.99
CA ILE A 54 -19.03 2.49 -11.04
C ILE A 54 -18.93 1.16 -11.78
N ASP A 55 -19.68 0.98 -12.87
CA ASP A 55 -19.65 -0.22 -13.69
C ASP A 55 -18.30 -0.39 -14.39
N TYR A 56 -17.73 0.72 -14.90
CA TYR A 56 -16.36 0.74 -15.41
C TYR A 56 -15.34 0.34 -14.34
N ILE A 57 -15.37 0.98 -13.16
CA ILE A 57 -14.47 0.64 -12.04
C ILE A 57 -14.58 -0.84 -11.68
N ARG A 58 -15.80 -1.39 -11.63
CA ARG A 58 -16.03 -2.81 -11.34
C ARG A 58 -15.36 -3.74 -12.35
N SER A 59 -15.28 -3.32 -13.61
CA SER A 59 -14.69 -4.09 -14.71
C SER A 59 -13.15 -4.10 -14.71
N LEU A 60 -12.48 -3.19 -14.02
CA LEU A 60 -11.01 -3.11 -13.99
C LEU A 60 -10.37 -4.39 -13.45
N ASP A 61 -9.31 -4.88 -14.09
CA ASP A 61 -8.54 -6.05 -13.67
C ASP A 61 -7.03 -5.77 -13.75
N ALA A 62 -6.39 -5.71 -12.58
CA ALA A 62 -4.97 -5.39 -12.49
C ALA A 62 -4.07 -6.46 -13.13
N GLU A 63 -4.46 -7.74 -13.15
CA GLU A 63 -3.65 -8.79 -13.79
C GLU A 63 -3.75 -8.71 -15.32
N GLU A 64 -4.91 -8.37 -15.86
CA GLU A 64 -5.08 -8.12 -17.30
C GLU A 64 -4.23 -6.92 -17.73
N ASP A 65 -4.24 -5.84 -16.95
CA ASP A 65 -3.43 -4.64 -17.21
C ASP A 65 -1.92 -4.96 -17.14
N ILE A 66 -1.45 -5.70 -16.13
CA ILE A 66 -0.05 -6.12 -16.00
C ILE A 66 0.37 -7.01 -17.17
N ALA A 67 -0.48 -7.98 -17.55
CA ALA A 67 -0.21 -8.88 -18.67
C ALA A 67 -0.13 -8.11 -20.00
N LEU A 68 -1.00 -7.11 -20.19
CA LEU A 68 -1.00 -6.25 -21.36
C LEU A 68 0.28 -5.40 -21.44
N LEU A 69 0.70 -4.79 -20.34
CA LEU A 69 1.97 -4.05 -20.27
C LEU A 69 3.16 -4.93 -20.65
N LYS A 70 3.20 -6.15 -20.10
CA LYS A 70 4.22 -7.14 -20.42
C LYS A 70 4.21 -7.55 -21.89
N PHE A 71 3.03 -7.72 -22.48
CA PHE A 71 2.87 -8.04 -23.90
C PHE A 71 3.48 -6.96 -24.80
N TYR A 72 3.34 -5.69 -24.43
CA TYR A 72 3.97 -4.56 -25.13
C TYR A 72 5.45 -4.34 -24.77
N GLY A 73 6.07 -5.27 -24.03
CA GLY A 73 7.49 -5.24 -23.69
C GLY A 73 7.83 -4.45 -22.44
N TRP A 74 6.84 -4.03 -21.65
CA TRP A 74 7.07 -3.39 -20.36
C TRP A 74 6.89 -4.41 -19.22
N ASP A 75 8.00 -4.99 -18.76
CA ASP A 75 7.99 -5.85 -17.57
C ASP A 75 7.96 -4.97 -16.31
N LEU A 76 6.83 -5.00 -15.60
CA LEU A 76 6.64 -4.18 -14.40
C LEU A 76 7.46 -4.74 -13.23
N PRO A 77 8.25 -3.90 -12.52
CA PRO A 77 8.86 -4.32 -11.26
C PRO A 77 7.79 -4.82 -10.29
N LEU A 78 8.13 -5.85 -9.49
CA LEU A 78 7.20 -6.49 -8.56
C LEU A 78 6.44 -5.48 -7.68
N GLN A 79 7.13 -4.45 -7.20
CA GLN A 79 6.55 -3.42 -6.32
C GLN A 79 5.58 -2.50 -7.05
N CYS A 80 5.84 -2.19 -8.32
CA CYS A 80 4.92 -1.42 -9.15
C CYS A 80 3.65 -2.25 -9.44
N ALA A 81 3.81 -3.53 -9.75
CA ALA A 81 2.70 -4.46 -9.95
C ALA A 81 1.85 -4.60 -8.67
N ARG A 82 2.49 -4.74 -7.51
CA ARG A 82 1.83 -4.76 -6.21
C ARG A 82 1.06 -3.47 -5.92
N THR A 83 1.69 -2.32 -6.15
CA THR A 83 1.04 -1.00 -6.00
C THR A 83 -0.21 -0.91 -6.86
N LEU A 84 -0.14 -1.34 -8.13
CA LEU A 84 -1.27 -1.35 -9.06
C LEU A 84 -2.41 -2.26 -8.58
N ARG A 85 -2.09 -3.46 -8.09
CA ARG A 85 -3.09 -4.39 -7.53
C ARG A 85 -3.80 -3.79 -6.34
N ILE A 86 -3.05 -3.24 -5.38
CA ILE A 86 -3.59 -2.68 -4.15
C ILE A 86 -4.44 -1.43 -4.45
N SER A 87 -3.97 -0.53 -5.32
CA SER A 87 -4.72 0.68 -5.68
C SER A 87 -6.00 0.35 -6.45
N THR A 88 -5.94 -0.60 -7.38
CA THR A 88 -7.13 -1.10 -8.10
C THR A 88 -8.12 -1.73 -7.13
N MET A 89 -7.64 -2.54 -6.17
CA MET A 89 -8.48 -3.13 -5.13
C MET A 89 -9.16 -2.07 -4.28
N LEU A 90 -8.42 -1.06 -3.82
CA LEU A 90 -8.95 0.07 -3.05
C LEU A 90 -10.02 0.84 -3.82
N LEU A 91 -9.75 1.17 -5.09
CA LEU A 91 -10.70 1.87 -5.95
C LEU A 91 -12.00 1.07 -6.11
N LYS A 92 -11.89 -0.23 -6.43
CA LYS A 92 -13.05 -1.12 -6.59
C LYS A 92 -13.87 -1.25 -5.31
N LYS A 93 -13.21 -1.50 -4.18
CA LYS A 93 -13.88 -1.68 -2.88
C LYS A 93 -14.47 -0.38 -2.35
N GLY A 94 -13.81 0.76 -2.56
CA GLY A 94 -14.30 2.07 -2.17
C GLY A 94 -15.50 2.50 -3.00
N ALA A 95 -15.41 2.39 -4.33
CA ALA A 95 -16.52 2.74 -5.23
C ALA A 95 -17.76 1.86 -4.97
N ALA A 96 -17.59 0.56 -4.72
CA ALA A 96 -18.68 -0.34 -4.37
C ALA A 96 -19.40 0.03 -3.06
N ARG A 97 -18.72 0.75 -2.15
CA ARG A 97 -19.27 1.29 -0.90
C ARG A 97 -19.83 2.71 -1.04
N GLY A 98 -19.83 3.27 -2.25
CA GLY A 98 -20.28 4.64 -2.49
C GLY A 98 -19.30 5.71 -1.98
N LEU A 99 -18.04 5.35 -1.70
CA LEU A 99 -17.03 6.32 -1.31
C LEU A 99 -16.71 7.26 -2.48
N THR A 100 -16.54 8.53 -2.16
CA THR A 100 -16.18 9.57 -3.15
C THR A 100 -14.72 9.45 -3.57
N PRO A 101 -14.32 9.97 -4.76
CA PRO A 101 -12.93 10.10 -5.15
C PRO A 101 -12.06 10.76 -4.07
N PHE A 102 -12.61 11.76 -3.38
CA PHE A 102 -11.95 12.46 -2.29
C PHE A 102 -11.61 11.50 -1.15
N THR A 103 -12.58 10.70 -0.70
CA THR A 103 -12.35 9.73 0.39
C THR A 103 -11.33 8.68 -0.03
N ILE A 104 -11.46 8.12 -1.23
CA ILE A 104 -10.55 7.08 -1.74
C ILE A 104 -9.13 7.62 -1.90
N GLY A 105 -8.94 8.78 -2.53
CA GLY A 105 -7.60 9.34 -2.67
C GLY A 105 -7.01 9.82 -1.33
N SER A 106 -7.85 10.26 -0.38
CA SER A 106 -7.36 10.59 0.97
C SER A 106 -6.86 9.37 1.75
N ILE A 107 -7.36 8.16 1.45
CA ILE A 107 -6.83 6.91 2.03
C ILE A 107 -5.42 6.61 1.50
N MET A 108 -5.12 7.03 0.27
CA MET A 108 -3.82 6.82 -0.37
C MET A 108 -2.77 7.86 0.02
N CYS A 109 -3.19 9.07 0.41
CA CYS A 109 -2.28 10.17 0.70
C CYS A 109 -1.96 10.27 2.20
N ARG A 110 -0.71 10.61 2.52
CA ARG A 110 -0.31 10.99 3.87
C ARG A 110 -0.83 12.39 4.21
N GLU A 111 -1.42 12.56 5.39
CA GLU A 111 -1.82 13.89 5.89
C GLU A 111 -0.60 14.79 6.16
N THR A 112 0.49 14.19 6.63
CA THR A 112 1.77 14.85 6.87
C THR A 112 2.90 13.87 6.56
N LEU A 113 4.11 14.36 6.28
CA LEU A 113 5.28 13.51 6.04
C LEU A 113 5.64 12.55 7.19
N LYS A 114 5.05 12.74 8.38
CA LYS A 114 5.32 11.95 9.59
C LYS A 114 4.20 10.97 9.94
N LYS A 115 3.06 11.04 9.25
CA LYS A 115 1.89 10.20 9.51
C LYS A 115 1.66 9.35 8.28
N GLU A 116 1.78 8.04 8.44
CA GLU A 116 1.44 7.07 7.40
C GLU A 116 -0.01 7.27 6.93
N SER A 117 -0.22 6.99 5.66
CA SER A 117 -1.55 6.94 5.07
C SER A 117 -2.27 5.67 5.50
N ILE A 118 -3.60 5.66 5.39
CA ILE A 118 -4.38 4.48 5.76
C ILE A 118 -3.99 3.28 4.89
N ILE A 119 -3.64 3.49 3.62
CA ILE A 119 -3.19 2.39 2.75
C ILE A 119 -1.86 1.81 3.21
N GLU A 120 -0.94 2.63 3.72
CA GLU A 120 0.33 2.16 4.28
C GLU A 120 0.10 1.38 5.57
N GLU A 121 -0.77 1.87 6.46
CA GLU A 121 -1.15 1.13 7.67
C GLU A 121 -1.77 -0.24 7.34
N ILE A 122 -2.62 -0.31 6.30
CA ILE A 122 -3.20 -1.57 5.81
C ILE A 122 -2.12 -2.53 5.32
N VAL A 123 -1.12 -2.00 4.60
CA VAL A 123 0.02 -2.81 4.12
C VAL A 123 0.84 -3.33 5.28
N CYS A 124 1.25 -2.46 6.20
CA CYS A 124 2.03 -2.84 7.38
C CYS A 124 1.32 -3.94 8.17
N GLU A 125 0.02 -3.78 8.43
CA GLU A 125 -0.76 -4.78 9.14
C GLU A 125 -0.81 -6.11 8.38
N ALA A 126 -0.93 -6.08 7.04
CA ALA A 126 -0.92 -7.29 6.24
C ALA A 126 0.44 -7.99 6.26
N GLU A 127 1.55 -7.25 6.24
CA GLU A 127 2.91 -7.77 6.33
C GLU A 127 3.15 -8.45 7.69
N ASP A 128 2.69 -7.83 8.79
CA ASP A 128 2.77 -8.40 10.14
C ASP A 128 1.89 -9.65 10.32
N SER A 129 0.80 -9.75 9.54
CA SER A 129 -0.15 -10.86 9.62
C SER A 129 0.26 -12.09 8.82
N VAL A 130 1.19 -11.96 7.86
CA VAL A 130 1.64 -13.08 7.03
C VAL A 130 2.99 -13.63 7.47
N LEU A 131 3.19 -14.94 7.29
CA LEU A 131 4.47 -15.57 7.61
C LEU A 131 5.58 -15.10 6.64
N PRO A 132 6.84 -15.01 7.11
CA PRO A 132 7.98 -14.76 6.23
C PRO A 132 8.02 -15.79 5.09
N GLY A 133 8.08 -15.31 3.84
CA GLY A 133 8.07 -16.15 2.65
C GLY A 133 6.68 -16.59 2.15
N ALA A 134 5.60 -16.01 2.68
CA ALA A 134 4.26 -16.18 2.12
C ALA A 134 4.22 -15.76 0.63
N SER A 135 3.35 -16.42 -0.14
CA SER A 135 3.11 -16.08 -1.54
C SER A 135 2.48 -14.68 -1.69
N GLU A 136 2.70 -14.04 -2.83
CA GLU A 136 2.05 -12.76 -3.18
C GLU A 136 0.52 -12.83 -3.06
N THR A 137 -0.09 -13.95 -3.47
CA THR A 137 -1.54 -14.15 -3.38
C THR A 137 -2.03 -14.11 -1.94
N ALA A 138 -1.41 -14.86 -1.04
CA ALA A 138 -1.74 -14.85 0.39
C ALA A 138 -1.57 -13.45 1.02
N PHE A 139 -0.55 -12.70 0.59
CA PHE A 139 -0.36 -11.32 1.02
C PHE A 139 -1.51 -10.41 0.54
N LEU A 140 -1.89 -10.48 -0.75
CA LEU A 140 -2.99 -9.69 -1.30
C LEU A 140 -4.36 -10.08 -0.72
N GLU A 141 -4.56 -11.34 -0.35
CA GLU A 141 -5.75 -11.79 0.39
C GLU A 141 -5.83 -11.15 1.78
N SER A 142 -4.70 -11.09 2.50
CA SER A 142 -4.59 -10.40 3.79
C SER A 142 -4.93 -8.91 3.65
N ILE A 143 -4.34 -8.23 2.65
CA ILE A 143 -4.65 -6.84 2.30
C ILE A 143 -6.15 -6.66 2.05
N SER A 144 -6.78 -7.53 1.24
CA SER A 144 -8.20 -7.43 0.93
C SER A 144 -9.07 -7.48 2.19
N GLN A 145 -8.78 -8.40 3.12
CA GLN A 145 -9.55 -8.55 4.35
C GLN A 145 -9.40 -7.35 5.29
N ILE A 146 -8.16 -6.89 5.49
CA ILE A 146 -7.87 -5.73 6.34
C ILE A 146 -8.50 -4.47 5.74
N MET A 147 -8.37 -4.30 4.42
CA MET A 147 -8.99 -3.19 3.68
C MET A 147 -10.51 -3.21 3.80
N ASP A 148 -11.17 -4.37 3.69
CA ASP A 148 -12.62 -4.46 3.88
C ASP A 148 -13.03 -3.99 5.29
N ARG A 149 -12.28 -4.38 6.33
CA ARG A 149 -12.53 -3.96 7.71
C ARG A 149 -12.36 -2.44 7.87
N ARG A 150 -11.26 -1.88 7.38
CA ARG A 150 -10.95 -0.44 7.48
C ARG A 150 -11.91 0.44 6.68
N LEU A 151 -12.32 0.00 5.48
CA LEU A 151 -13.25 0.76 4.64
C LEU A 151 -14.67 0.82 5.21
N ASN A 152 -15.08 -0.16 6.00
CA ASN A 152 -16.39 -0.13 6.67
C ASN A 152 -16.49 0.98 7.73
N GLU A 153 -15.38 1.56 8.18
CA GLU A 153 -15.38 2.71 9.10
C GLU A 153 -15.80 4.02 8.40
N PHE A 154 -15.80 4.05 7.06
CA PHE A 154 -16.16 5.22 6.24
C PHE A 154 -17.60 5.20 5.73
N THR A 155 -18.36 4.15 6.03
CA THR A 155 -19.70 3.89 5.48
C THR A 155 -20.73 3.81 6.59
#